data_AF-A0A5B1AHS3-F1
#
_entry.id   AF-A0A5B1AHS3-F1
#
_cell.length_a   1.000
_cell.length_b   1.000
_cell.length_c   1.000
_cell.angle_alpha   90.00
_cell.angle_beta   90.00
_cell.angle_gamma   90.00
#
_symmetry.space_group_name_H-M   'P 1'
#
loop_
_entity.id
_entity.type
_entity.pdbx_description
1 polymer ?
#
loop_
_entity_poly.entity_id
_entity_poly.type
_entity_poly.pdbx_seq_one_letter_code
_entity_poly.pdbx_strand_id
1 'polypeptide(L)' 'IETALTAHPLVAQAVVTPHGDQLVGYVLVESAAGGNAELAAQVRQFVGQRLPEFMVPAVVVVLDSLPLTL' A
#
# COMPACT_ATOMS: atom_id res chain seq x y z
N ILE A 1 -6.79 -6.83 -3.71
CA ILE A 1 -6.16 -5.49 -3.56
C ILE A 1 -4.72 -5.66 -3.09
N GLU A 2 -4.49 -6.46 -2.05
CA GLU A 2 -3.15 -6.80 -1.54
C GLU A 2 -2.22 -7.33 -2.63
N THR A 3 -2.69 -8.25 -3.48
CA THR A 3 -1.91 -8.75 -4.64
C THR A 3 -1.50 -7.65 -5.62
N ALA A 4 -2.31 -6.60 -5.77
CA ALA A 4 -1.97 -5.49 -6.65
C ALA A 4 -0.92 -4.57 -6.02
N LEU A 5 -0.95 -4.41 -4.69
CA LEU A 5 0.05 -3.67 -3.92
C LEU A 5 1.40 -4.42 -3.92
N THR A 6 1.39 -5.73 -3.66
CA THR A 6 2.61 -6.57 -3.67
C THR A 6 3.18 -6.82 -5.07
N ALA A 7 2.41 -6.52 -6.13
CA ALA A 7 2.94 -6.51 -7.49
C ALA A 7 3.89 -5.33 -7.75
N HIS A 8 3.94 -4.33 -6.87
CA HIS A 8 4.90 -3.24 -6.96
C HIS A 8 6.30 -3.73 -6.53
N PRO A 9 7.36 -3.52 -7.32
CA PRO A 9 8.68 -4.13 -7.09
C PRO A 9 9.37 -3.68 -5.80
N LEU A 10 8.95 -2.55 -5.22
CA LEU A 10 9.47 -2.05 -3.94
C LEU A 10 8.67 -2.54 -2.72
N VAL A 11 7.54 -3.24 -2.93
CA VAL A 11 6.66 -3.71 -1.86
C VAL A 11 6.94 -5.18 -1.58
N ALA A 12 7.50 -5.46 -0.41
CA ALA A 12 7.75 -6.82 0.06
C ALA A 12 6.45 -7.50 0.53
N GLN A 13 5.60 -6.76 1.25
CA GLN A 13 4.29 -7.24 1.71
C GLN A 13 3.27 -6.11 1.71
N ALA A 14 1.99 -6.43 1.58
CA ALA A 14 0.91 -5.48 1.72
C ALA A 14 -0.29 -6.10 2.41
N VAL A 15 -0.94 -5.33 3.28
CA VAL A 15 -2.18 -5.68 3.95
C VAL A 15 -3.18 -4.55 3.75
N VAL A 16 -4.42 -4.88 3.43
CA VAL A 16 -5.48 -3.87 3.29
C VAL A 16 -6.54 -4.11 4.34
N THR A 17 -6.81 -3.07 5.12
CA THR A 17 -7.81 -3.12 6.19
C THR A 17 -8.89 -2.07 5.92
N PRO A 18 -10.18 -2.43 6.06
CA PRO A 18 -11.25 -1.44 6.02
C PRO A 18 -11.18 -0.53 7.26
N HIS A 19 -11.33 0.77 7.05
CA HIS A 19 -11.40 1.78 8.09
C HIS A 19 -12.60 2.70 7.83
N GLY A 20 -13.73 2.39 8.46
CA GLY A 20 -15.01 3.04 8.16
C GLY A 20 -15.44 2.75 6.73
N ASP A 21 -15.58 3.80 5.91
CA ASP A 21 -16.00 3.72 4.51
C ASP A 21 -14.81 3.78 3.51
N GLN A 22 -13.58 3.68 4.02
CA GLN A 22 -12.36 3.76 3.23
C GLN A 22 -11.45 2.56 3.48
N LEU A 23 -10.56 2.30 2.53
CA LEU A 23 -9.54 1.26 2.65
C LEU A 23 -8.20 1.89 3.04
N VAL A 24 -7.52 1.28 4.01
CA VAL A 24 -6.16 1.63 4.44
C VAL A 24 -5.23 0.50 4.01
N GLY A 25 -4.22 0.83 3.22
CA GLY A 25 -3.20 -0.11 2.75
C GLY A 25 -1.92 0.06 3.53
N TYR A 26 -1.53 -0.95 4.30
CA TYR A 26 -0.22 -1.02 4.93
C TYR A 26 0.73 -1.73 3.98
N VAL A 27 1.83 -1.10 3.62
CA VAL A 27 2.84 -1.66 2.73
C VAL A 27 4.18 -1.74 3.44
N LEU A 28 4.80 -2.90 3.33
CA LEU A 28 6.14 -3.18 3.82
C LEU A 28 7.12 -3.06 2.65
N VAL A 29 8.21 -2.33 2.86
CA VAL A 29 9.20 -2.08 1.81
C VAL A 29 10.58 -2.44 2.32
N GLU A 30 11.41 -3.08 1.49
CA GLU A 30 12.77 -3.48 1.88
C GLU A 30 13.72 -2.28 1.95
N SER A 31 13.47 -1.24 1.15
CA SER A 31 14.22 0.01 1.21
C SER A 31 13.44 1.16 0.59
N ALA A 32 13.11 2.18 1.37
CA ALA A 32 12.47 3.40 0.89
C ALA A 32 13.52 4.33 0.25
N ALA A 33 13.94 4.03 -0.97
CA ALA A 33 14.76 4.95 -1.76
C ALA A 33 13.89 6.16 -2.16
N GLY A 34 14.00 7.28 -1.44
CA GLY A 34 13.25 8.52 -1.73
C GLY A 34 12.22 8.93 -0.67
N GLY A 35 12.06 8.14 0.39
CA GLY A 35 11.17 8.49 1.51
C GLY A 35 9.74 7.95 1.38
N ASN A 36 9.14 7.69 2.53
CA ASN A 36 7.91 6.91 2.66
C ASN A 36 6.68 7.53 1.96
N ALA A 37 6.58 8.86 1.95
CA ALA A 37 5.44 9.56 1.35
C ALA A 37 5.44 9.47 -0.18
N GLU A 38 6.62 9.59 -0.82
CA GLU A 38 6.74 9.48 -2.27
C GLU A 38 6.44 8.05 -2.74
N LEU A 39 6.97 7.06 -2.00
CA LEU A 39 6.70 5.65 -2.28
C LEU A 39 5.22 5.29 -2.11
N ALA A 40 4.56 5.79 -1.06
CA ALA A 40 3.12 5.60 -0.87
C ALA A 40 2.31 6.13 -2.08
N ALA A 41 2.68 7.30 -2.61
CA ALA A 41 2.03 7.88 -3.78
C ALA A 41 2.26 7.03 -5.05
N GLN A 42 3.49 6.57 -5.28
CA GLN A 42 3.85 5.70 -6.41
C GLN A 42 3.07 4.38 -6.37
N VAL A 43 3.02 3.74 -5.21
CA VAL A 43 2.27 2.49 -5.00
C VAL A 43 0.78 2.71 -5.25
N ARG A 44 0.19 3.80 -4.74
CA ARG A 44 -1.22 4.11 -4.97
C ARG A 44 -1.53 4.33 -6.46
N GLN A 45 -0.67 5.06 -7.16
CA GLN A 45 -0.81 5.29 -8.60
C GLN A 45 -0.69 3.98 -9.39
N PHE A 46 0.26 3.12 -9.04
CA PHE A 46 0.46 1.82 -9.68
C PHE A 46 -0.75 0.90 -9.53
N VAL A 47 -1.38 0.88 -8.36
CA VAL A 47 -2.60 0.10 -8.12
C VAL A 47 -3.80 0.71 -8.82
N GLY A 48 -3.94 2.04 -8.83
CA GLY A 48 -5.04 2.73 -9.51
C GLY A 48 -5.03 2.61 -11.04
N GLN A 49 -3.89 2.23 -11.64
CA GLN A 49 -3.84 1.89 -13.08
C GLN A 49 -4.38 0.48 -13.37
N ARG A 50 -4.51 -0.38 -12.36
CA ARG A 50 -4.93 -1.79 -12.51
C ARG A 50 -6.28 -2.09 -11.91
N LEU A 51 -6.65 -1.37 -10.85
CA LEU A 51 -7.88 -1.56 -10.12
C LEU A 51 -8.76 -0.30 -10.23
N PRO A 52 -10.09 -0.46 -10.14
CA PRO A 52 -11.01 0.67 -10.02
C PRO A 52 -10.69 1.55 -8.80
N GLU A 53 -11.00 2.85 -8.86
CA GLU A 53 -10.65 3.80 -7.81
C GLU A 53 -11.16 3.40 -6.41
N PHE A 54 -12.34 2.79 -6.34
CA PHE A 54 -12.95 2.35 -5.08
C PHE A 54 -12.23 1.16 -4.42
N MET A 55 -11.39 0.44 -5.18
CA MET A 55 -10.52 -0.62 -4.67
C MET A 55 -9.12 -0.11 -4.34
N VAL A 56 -8.82 1.15 -4.65
CA VAL A 56 -7.54 1.79 -4.32
C VAL A 56 -7.63 2.28 -2.87
N PRO A 57 -6.69 1.89 -1.99
CA PRO A 57 -6.66 2.41 -0.63
C PRO A 57 -6.58 3.94 -0.64
N ALA A 58 -7.47 4.59 0.11
CA ALA A 58 -7.47 6.04 0.26
C ALA A 58 -6.17 6.51 0.92
N VAL A 59 -5.69 5.71 1.88
CA VAL A 59 -4.46 5.93 2.64
C VAL A 59 -3.53 4.74 2.43
N VAL A 60 -2.27 5.02 2.09
CA VAL A 60 -1.20 4.02 2.04
C VAL A 60 -0.15 4.39 3.08
N VAL A 61 0.11 3.47 4.00
CA VAL A 61 1.09 3.65 5.08
C VAL A 61 2.27 2.72 4.81
N VAL A 62 3.44 3.31 4.64
CA VAL A 62 4.69 2.55 4.50
C VAL A 62 5.21 2.23 5.90
N LEU A 63 5.43 0.95 6.17
CA LEU A 63 5.96 0.44 7.42
C LEU A 63 7.29 -0.27 7.18
N ASP A 64 8.13 -0.31 8.22
CA ASP A 64 9.36 -1.12 8.24
C ASP A 64 9.11 -2.54 8.77
N SER A 65 7.97 -2.78 9.42
CA SER A 65 7.49 -4.10 9.85
C SER A 65 5.96 -4.15 9.88
N LEU A 66 5.36 -5.31 9.57
CA LEU A 66 3.91 -5.48 9.68
C LEU A 66 3.51 -5.58 11.16
N PRO A 67 2.45 -4.87 11.59
CA PRO A 67 1.93 -5.02 12.94
C PRO A 67 1.40 -6.45 13.12
N LEU A 68 1.79 -7.10 14.21
CA LEU A 68 1.41 -8.49 14.52
C LEU A 68 -0.07 -8.65 14.89
N THR A 69 -0.82 -7.55 14.97
CA THR A 69 -2.25 -7.51 15.28
C THR A 69 -2.94 -6.48 14.38
N LEU A 70 -3.71 -6.94 13.39
CA LEU A 70 -4.61 -6.14 12.56
C LEU A 70 -6.04 -6.67 12.69
#